data_AF-A0A8I2YKH5-F1
#
_entry.id   AF-A0A8I2YKH5-F1
#
_cell.length_a   1.000
_cell.length_b   1.000
_cell.length_c   1.000
_cell.angle_alpha   90.00
_cell.angle_beta   90.00
_cell.angle_gamma   90.00
#
_symmetry.space_group_name_H-M   'P 1'
#
loop_
_entity.id
_entity.type
_entity.pdbx_description
1 polymer ?
#
loop_
_entity_poly.entity_id
_entity_poly.type
_entity_poly.pdbx_seq_one_letter_code
_entity_poly.pdbx_strand_id
1 'polypeptide(L)'
;MSKLQILLHSEFTILPDANTIGNIASVASTDWGCAVQTAVNIGNQNFVATQTQTFLCFVVLIGLPIATPKEYMNSASFALGNPTNFNGWPNGFSFFLSFLAPLWTICAFDASVHISEEVTNATTAVPWGIVGAASAAGLLGWAINISLAFCMGTDLTSLVNSPQPMAQIFLNSFGQTGTLVIWSFVVIGQYMMGSSMVLATSRQTFAFARDGALPFSSILYCMNRFTGTPVNTVWFVVVISALLGLLSLAGTQATNAVFVVSVTGLYVAYVISIAVRFIFKNDFRPGSFNLGIFSLPIAAISVSFMAFMDIVFSFPTTPQTSTSNMNYTVVVLGGVLVLSVVWYYFPVYGEVHWFTGPASNVDKEDATEPASRNS
;
A
#
# COMPACT_ATOMS: atom_id res chain seq x y z
N MET A 1 27.79 -2.83 19.66
CA MET A 1 27.24 -1.89 18.65
C MET A 1 27.67 -2.23 17.21
N SER A 2 27.91 -3.51 16.85
CA SER A 2 28.57 -3.86 15.58
C SER A 2 27.98 -5.06 14.81
N LYS A 3 26.70 -5.41 14.98
CA LYS A 3 26.05 -6.48 14.17
C LYS A 3 24.61 -6.19 13.72
N LEU A 4 24.05 -5.03 14.07
CA LEU A 4 22.65 -4.67 13.74
C LEU A 4 22.53 -3.74 12.52
N GLN A 5 23.63 -3.17 12.01
CA GLN A 5 23.62 -2.33 10.79
C GLN A 5 23.63 -3.14 9.49
N ILE A 6 23.93 -4.44 9.54
CA ILE A 6 24.11 -5.31 8.37
C ILE A 6 22.77 -5.75 7.77
N LEU A 7 21.67 -5.70 8.53
CA LEU A 7 20.35 -6.11 8.07
C LEU A 7 19.56 -5.02 7.33
N LEU A 8 20.01 -3.77 7.38
CA LEU A 8 19.40 -2.65 6.64
C LEU A 8 20.21 -2.28 5.38
N HIS A 9 21.41 -2.85 5.18
CA HIS A 9 22.32 -2.47 4.08
C HIS A 9 22.05 -3.15 2.73
N SER A 10 21.09 -4.07 2.64
CA SER A 10 20.98 -5.03 1.52
C SER A 10 20.15 -4.56 0.32
N GLU A 11 19.64 -3.33 0.29
CA GLU A 11 18.77 -2.88 -0.79
C GLU A 11 19.27 -1.57 -1.41
N PHE A 12 20.08 -1.71 -2.46
CA PHE A 12 20.55 -0.56 -3.22
C PHE A 12 20.55 -0.70 -4.73
N THR A 13 19.98 -1.77 -5.28
CA THR A 13 20.20 -2.08 -6.70
C THR A 13 19.01 -1.77 -7.60
N ILE A 14 18.01 -1.02 -7.13
CA ILE A 14 16.79 -0.81 -7.89
C ILE A 14 16.54 0.68 -8.06
N LEU A 15 16.73 1.16 -9.29
CA LEU A 15 16.13 2.42 -9.71
C LEU A 15 14.62 2.30 -9.45
N PRO A 16 14.01 3.19 -8.67
CA PRO A 16 12.58 3.16 -8.43
C PRO A 16 11.87 3.69 -9.69
N ASP A 17 11.80 2.87 -10.72
CA ASP A 17 10.89 3.09 -11.84
C ASP A 17 9.55 2.38 -11.57
N ALA A 18 8.45 2.91 -12.08
CA ALA A 18 7.10 2.39 -11.85
C ALA A 18 6.97 0.90 -12.21
N ASN A 19 7.77 0.41 -13.16
CA ASN A 19 7.78 -0.98 -13.57
C ASN A 19 8.38 -1.89 -12.49
N THR A 20 9.51 -1.50 -11.90
CA THR A 20 10.13 -2.31 -10.85
C THR A 20 9.37 -2.20 -9.53
N ILE A 21 8.83 -1.01 -9.22
CA ILE A 21 7.90 -0.81 -8.09
C ILE A 21 6.67 -1.70 -8.28
N GLY A 22 6.02 -1.67 -9.45
CA GLY A 22 4.85 -2.47 -9.80
C GLY A 22 5.09 -3.99 -9.89
N ASN A 23 6.33 -4.43 -9.97
CA ASN A 23 6.68 -5.85 -9.92
C ASN A 23 6.99 -6.33 -8.51
N ILE A 24 7.71 -5.53 -7.72
CA ILE A 24 7.96 -5.80 -6.30
C ILE A 24 6.64 -5.74 -5.52
N ALA A 25 5.74 -4.84 -5.91
CA ALA A 25 4.32 -4.79 -5.57
C ALA A 25 3.55 -6.10 -5.75
N SER A 26 3.83 -6.85 -6.82
CA SER A 26 3.09 -8.10 -7.11
C SER A 26 3.38 -9.15 -6.05
N VAL A 27 4.61 -9.16 -5.54
CA VAL A 27 5.06 -9.99 -4.44
C VAL A 27 4.48 -9.47 -3.12
N ALA A 28 4.37 -8.15 -2.97
CA ALA A 28 3.69 -7.46 -1.86
C ALA A 28 2.18 -7.72 -1.78
N SER A 29 1.53 -8.13 -2.87
CA SER A 29 0.09 -8.46 -2.84
C SER A 29 -0.24 -9.63 -1.89
N THR A 30 0.78 -10.42 -1.52
CA THR A 30 0.73 -11.40 -0.43
C THR A 30 0.31 -10.75 0.89
N ASP A 31 0.67 -9.49 1.14
CA ASP A 31 0.37 -8.73 2.37
C ASP A 31 -1.13 -8.53 2.54
N TRP A 32 -1.82 -8.17 1.46
CA TRP A 32 -3.28 -8.03 1.44
C TRP A 32 -3.98 -9.36 1.60
N GLY A 33 -3.51 -10.38 0.87
CA GLY A 33 -4.01 -11.74 1.00
C GLY A 33 -3.89 -12.25 2.45
N CYS A 34 -2.74 -12.04 3.10
CA CYS A 34 -2.49 -12.44 4.47
C CYS A 34 -3.23 -11.57 5.50
N ALA A 35 -3.40 -10.26 5.28
CA ALA A 35 -4.17 -9.35 6.14
C ALA A 35 -5.65 -9.69 6.15
N VAL A 36 -6.22 -9.85 4.96
CA VAL A 36 -7.61 -10.27 4.80
C VAL A 36 -7.78 -11.69 5.31
N GLN A 37 -6.86 -12.61 5.03
CA GLN A 37 -6.98 -13.98 5.50
C GLN A 37 -6.79 -14.13 7.01
N THR A 38 -5.96 -13.33 7.66
CA THR A 38 -5.83 -13.36 9.14
C THR A 38 -7.06 -12.73 9.80
N ALA A 39 -7.62 -11.67 9.22
CA ALA A 39 -8.88 -11.09 9.70
C ALA A 39 -10.09 -12.01 9.46
N VAL A 40 -10.11 -12.75 8.34
CA VAL A 40 -11.22 -13.65 7.95
C VAL A 40 -11.11 -15.05 8.56
N ASN A 41 -9.90 -15.62 8.73
CA ASN A 41 -9.73 -16.96 9.34
C ASN A 41 -10.07 -16.99 10.84
N ILE A 42 -10.18 -15.84 11.50
CA ILE A 42 -10.71 -15.74 12.86
C ILE A 42 -12.27 -15.78 12.85
N GLY A 43 -12.92 -15.61 11.69
CA GLY A 43 -14.37 -15.50 11.53
C GLY A 43 -15.07 -16.60 10.71
N ASN A 44 -14.57 -17.03 9.53
CA ASN A 44 -15.15 -18.14 8.74
C ASN A 44 -14.28 -18.57 7.53
N GLN A 45 -14.41 -19.82 7.07
CA GLN A 45 -13.38 -20.60 6.31
C GLN A 45 -13.23 -20.44 4.78
N ASN A 46 -13.89 -19.52 4.06
CA ASN A 46 -13.87 -19.58 2.58
C ASN A 46 -13.38 -18.30 1.90
N PHE A 47 -12.05 -18.14 1.78
CA PHE A 47 -11.44 -17.24 0.79
C PHE A 47 -10.14 -17.85 0.22
N VAL A 48 -10.08 -17.98 -1.12
CA VAL A 48 -9.12 -18.82 -1.87
C VAL A 48 -7.98 -18.01 -2.50
N ALA A 49 -8.03 -16.67 -2.49
CA ALA A 49 -7.11 -15.81 -3.23
C ALA A 49 -5.63 -15.92 -2.81
N THR A 50 -5.36 -16.32 -1.57
CA THR A 50 -4.03 -16.37 -0.97
C THR A 50 -3.17 -17.52 -1.46
N GLN A 51 -3.76 -18.60 -1.99
CA GLN A 51 -3.00 -19.79 -2.36
C GLN A 51 -2.06 -19.52 -3.54
N THR A 52 -2.50 -18.73 -4.53
CA THR A 52 -1.72 -18.44 -5.74
C THR A 52 -0.53 -17.51 -5.46
N GLN A 53 -0.71 -16.47 -4.63
CA GLN A 53 0.37 -15.56 -4.24
C GLN A 53 1.40 -16.25 -3.33
N THR A 54 0.93 -17.06 -2.37
CA THR A 54 1.82 -17.84 -1.51
C THR A 54 2.63 -18.86 -2.32
N PHE A 55 2.02 -19.49 -3.33
CA PHE A 55 2.73 -20.37 -4.25
C PHE A 55 3.83 -19.62 -5.03
N LEU A 56 3.55 -18.41 -5.52
CA LEU A 56 4.56 -17.55 -6.15
C LEU A 56 5.74 -17.25 -5.21
N CYS A 57 5.47 -16.96 -3.93
CA CYS A 57 6.54 -16.79 -2.93
C CYS A 57 7.42 -18.04 -2.84
N PHE A 58 6.84 -19.23 -2.79
CA PHE A 58 7.62 -20.48 -2.77
C PHE A 58 8.42 -20.71 -4.07
N VAL A 59 7.86 -20.38 -5.23
CA VAL A 59 8.58 -20.46 -6.51
C VAL A 59 9.80 -19.54 -6.50
N VAL A 60 9.69 -18.33 -5.96
CA VAL A 60 10.82 -17.38 -5.89
C VAL A 60 11.81 -17.74 -4.77
N LEU A 61 11.35 -18.28 -3.64
CA LEU A 61 12.23 -18.65 -2.53
C LEU A 61 13.00 -19.96 -2.76
N ILE A 62 12.36 -20.94 -3.40
CA ILE A 62 12.92 -22.28 -3.58
C ILE A 62 13.24 -22.54 -5.05
N GLY A 63 12.31 -22.24 -5.95
CA GLY A 63 12.48 -22.51 -7.38
C GLY A 63 13.58 -21.67 -8.01
N LEU A 64 13.67 -20.38 -7.68
CA LEU A 64 14.66 -19.48 -8.27
C LEU A 64 16.10 -19.89 -7.93
N PRO A 65 16.50 -20.13 -6.66
CA PRO A 65 17.86 -20.59 -6.37
C PRO A 65 18.21 -21.94 -6.99
N ILE A 66 17.24 -22.85 -7.16
CA ILE A 66 17.45 -24.16 -7.77
C ILE A 66 17.67 -24.04 -9.29
N ALA A 67 16.89 -23.19 -9.96
CA ALA A 67 16.94 -23.04 -11.40
C ALA A 67 18.09 -22.15 -11.87
N THR A 68 18.55 -21.22 -11.03
CA THR A 68 19.55 -20.22 -11.42
C THR A 68 20.89 -20.88 -11.78
N PRO A 69 21.39 -20.69 -13.02
CA PRO A 69 22.72 -21.14 -13.42
C PRO A 69 23.83 -20.54 -12.55
N LYS A 70 24.91 -21.30 -12.32
CA LYS A 70 26.03 -20.88 -11.47
C LYS A 70 26.67 -19.55 -11.89
N GLU A 71 26.59 -19.19 -13.17
CA GLU A 71 27.08 -17.92 -13.71
C GLU A 71 26.30 -16.69 -13.24
N TYR A 72 25.02 -16.85 -12.90
CA TYR A 72 24.16 -15.79 -12.35
C TYR A 72 24.06 -15.85 -10.81
N MET A 73 24.64 -16.88 -10.18
CA MET A 73 24.67 -16.99 -8.72
C MET A 73 25.73 -16.06 -8.12
N ASN A 74 25.28 -15.12 -7.31
CA ASN A 74 26.13 -14.15 -6.64
C ASN A 74 26.74 -14.72 -5.35
N SER A 75 27.97 -14.29 -5.03
CA SER A 75 28.57 -14.57 -3.72
C SER A 75 27.90 -13.75 -2.62
N ALA A 76 27.96 -14.22 -1.37
CA ALA A 76 27.40 -13.48 -0.23
C ALA A 76 28.02 -12.08 -0.06
N SER A 77 29.31 -11.92 -0.40
CA SER A 77 29.99 -10.62 -0.40
C SER A 77 29.40 -9.66 -1.43
N PHE A 78 29.07 -10.16 -2.63
CA PHE A 78 28.43 -9.36 -3.65
C PHE A 78 26.98 -9.02 -3.29
N ALA A 79 26.19 -10.03 -2.92
CA ALA A 79 24.76 -9.87 -2.65
C ALA A 79 24.45 -9.00 -1.42
N LEU A 80 25.30 -9.03 -0.39
CA LEU A 80 25.05 -8.34 0.90
C LEU A 80 26.03 -7.21 1.21
N GLY A 81 27.18 -7.14 0.52
CA GLY A 81 28.30 -6.29 0.91
C GLY A 81 28.64 -5.13 -0.02
N ASN A 82 28.11 -5.12 -1.25
CA ASN A 82 28.48 -4.11 -2.27
C ASN A 82 27.28 -3.23 -2.65
N PRO A 83 26.94 -2.20 -1.85
CA PRO A 83 25.91 -1.23 -2.25
C PRO A 83 26.38 -0.48 -3.50
N THR A 84 25.61 -0.59 -4.59
CA THR A 84 25.88 0.08 -5.86
C THR A 84 24.86 1.18 -6.05
N ASN A 85 25.29 2.36 -6.49
CA ASN A 85 24.42 3.52 -6.60
C ASN A 85 24.36 4.00 -8.04
N PHE A 86 23.19 3.85 -8.67
CA PHE A 86 22.94 4.24 -10.06
C PHE A 86 22.28 5.63 -10.20
N ASN A 87 21.93 6.26 -9.07
CA ASN A 87 21.03 7.40 -9.04
C ASN A 87 21.76 8.75 -8.98
N GLY A 88 23.09 8.73 -8.80
CA GLY A 88 23.95 9.92 -8.76
C GLY A 88 23.85 10.76 -7.48
N TRP A 89 22.87 10.50 -6.61
CA TRP A 89 22.80 11.08 -5.26
C TRP A 89 23.91 10.53 -4.36
N PRO A 90 24.32 11.23 -3.29
CA PRO A 90 25.23 10.67 -2.29
C PRO A 90 24.65 9.40 -1.67
N ASN A 91 25.51 8.43 -1.34
CA ASN A 91 25.08 7.10 -0.85
C ASN A 91 24.11 7.17 0.35
N GLY A 92 24.25 8.16 1.25
CA GLY A 92 23.30 8.33 2.35
C GLY A 92 21.90 8.73 1.90
N PHE A 93 21.76 9.53 0.84
CA PHE A 93 20.45 9.94 0.34
C PHE A 93 19.82 8.88 -0.55
N SER A 94 20.61 8.26 -1.44
CA SER A 94 20.14 7.13 -2.23
C SER A 94 19.64 5.96 -1.36
N PHE A 95 20.15 5.85 -0.13
CA PHE A 95 19.69 4.85 0.86
C PHE A 95 18.25 5.10 1.25
N PHE A 96 17.91 6.34 1.58
CA PHE A 96 16.53 6.67 1.92
C PHE A 96 15.61 6.62 0.70
N LEU A 97 16.12 6.93 -0.50
CA LEU A 97 15.36 6.73 -1.74
C LEU A 97 15.03 5.25 -2.01
N SER A 98 15.88 4.30 -1.63
CA SER A 98 15.61 2.87 -1.87
C SER A 98 14.44 2.35 -1.03
N PHE A 99 14.06 3.03 0.06
CA PHE A 99 12.86 2.70 0.85
C PHE A 99 11.56 2.83 0.05
N LEU A 100 11.55 3.48 -1.12
CA LEU A 100 10.35 3.59 -1.92
C LEU A 100 9.76 2.21 -2.29
N ALA A 101 10.61 1.23 -2.61
CA ALA A 101 10.16 -0.12 -2.91
C ALA A 101 9.47 -0.80 -1.70
N PRO A 102 10.13 -0.99 -0.54
CA PRO A 102 9.50 -1.64 0.61
C PRO A 102 8.34 -0.84 1.22
N LEU A 103 8.35 0.50 1.14
CA LEU A 103 7.23 1.31 1.65
C LEU A 103 6.00 1.26 0.73
N TRP A 104 6.20 1.04 -0.57
CA TRP A 104 5.11 0.76 -1.49
C TRP A 104 4.58 -0.67 -1.30
N THR A 105 5.48 -1.64 -1.07
CA THR A 105 5.13 -3.04 -0.76
C THR A 105 4.27 -3.13 0.50
N ILE A 106 4.77 -2.61 1.62
CA ILE A 106 4.11 -2.73 2.93
C ILE A 106 3.30 -1.45 3.19
N CYS A 107 2.29 -1.21 2.36
CA CYS A 107 1.33 -0.12 2.54
C CYS A 107 -0.11 -0.63 2.66
N ALA A 108 -1.04 0.29 2.96
CA ALA A 108 -2.47 0.01 3.08
C ALA A 108 -2.82 -1.13 4.06
N PHE A 109 -2.01 -1.28 5.10
CA PHE A 109 -2.20 -2.28 6.16
C PHE A 109 -3.47 -2.02 6.99
N ASP A 110 -4.11 -0.85 6.85
CA ASP A 110 -5.41 -0.52 7.46
C ASP A 110 -6.61 -1.07 6.69
N ALA A 111 -6.41 -1.85 5.63
CA ALA A 111 -7.50 -2.46 4.86
C ALA A 111 -8.50 -3.25 5.74
N SER A 112 -8.02 -3.92 6.79
CA SER A 112 -8.86 -4.66 7.75
C SER A 112 -9.79 -3.75 8.57
N VAL A 113 -9.46 -2.46 8.69
CA VAL A 113 -10.30 -1.46 9.36
C VAL A 113 -11.56 -1.18 8.54
N HIS A 114 -11.46 -1.16 7.22
CA HIS A 114 -12.60 -0.86 6.31
C HIS A 114 -13.65 -1.97 6.25
N ILE A 115 -13.32 -3.16 6.78
CA ILE A 115 -14.24 -4.30 6.88
C ILE A 115 -14.52 -4.69 8.33
N SER A 116 -14.15 -3.83 9.29
CA SER A 116 -14.28 -4.11 10.72
C SER A 116 -15.72 -4.42 11.16
N GLU A 117 -16.73 -3.85 10.49
CA GLU A 117 -18.15 -4.14 10.73
C GLU A 117 -18.53 -5.61 10.45
N GLU A 118 -17.77 -6.31 9.60
CA GLU A 118 -17.98 -7.71 9.24
C GLU A 118 -17.10 -8.69 10.04
N VAL A 119 -16.20 -8.17 10.90
CA VAL A 119 -15.24 -8.96 11.66
C VAL A 119 -15.78 -9.27 13.06
N THR A 120 -15.92 -10.55 13.38
CA THR A 120 -16.20 -11.02 14.74
C THR A 120 -15.08 -10.57 15.68
N ASN A 121 -15.44 -9.88 16.78
CA ASN A 121 -14.47 -9.34 17.76
C ASN A 121 -13.46 -8.35 17.13
N ALA A 122 -13.96 -7.40 16.33
CA ALA A 122 -13.15 -6.40 15.62
C ALA A 122 -12.16 -5.64 16.52
N THR A 123 -12.50 -5.37 17.78
CA THR A 123 -11.63 -4.65 18.73
C THR A 123 -10.30 -5.35 19.00
N THR A 124 -10.25 -6.67 18.83
CA THR A 124 -9.05 -7.49 19.07
C THR A 124 -8.51 -8.09 17.78
N ALA A 125 -9.39 -8.56 16.90
CA ALA A 125 -9.00 -9.24 15.67
C ALA A 125 -8.38 -8.28 14.64
N VAL A 126 -8.91 -7.06 14.50
CA VAL A 126 -8.39 -6.09 13.51
C VAL A 126 -6.95 -5.67 13.85
N PRO A 127 -6.62 -5.23 15.08
CA PRO A 127 -5.24 -4.84 15.40
C PRO A 127 -4.21 -5.95 15.21
N TRP A 128 -4.53 -7.17 15.66
CA TRP A 128 -3.64 -8.33 15.46
C TRP A 128 -3.54 -8.75 14.00
N GLY A 129 -4.61 -8.58 13.22
CA GLY A 129 -4.58 -8.78 11.77
C GLY A 129 -3.60 -7.83 11.09
N ILE A 130 -3.61 -6.54 11.45
CA ILE A 130 -2.67 -5.53 10.91
C ILE A 130 -1.21 -5.93 11.23
N VAL A 131 -0.92 -6.19 12.51
CA VAL A 131 0.44 -6.53 12.97
C VAL A 131 0.93 -7.83 12.35
N GLY A 132 0.08 -8.88 12.36
CA GLY A 132 0.43 -10.19 11.82
C GLY A 132 0.69 -10.14 10.33
N ALA A 133 -0.15 -9.45 9.57
CA ALA A 133 0.00 -9.31 8.13
C ALA A 133 1.24 -8.52 7.75
N ALA A 134 1.44 -7.33 8.34
CA ALA A 134 2.63 -6.51 8.07
C ALA A 134 3.93 -7.22 8.48
N SER A 135 3.91 -8.05 9.53
CA SER A 135 5.08 -8.83 9.94
C SER A 135 5.36 -9.99 8.97
N ALA A 136 4.33 -10.74 8.57
CA ALA A 136 4.48 -11.85 7.62
C ALA A 136 4.94 -11.35 6.25
N ALA A 137 4.31 -10.29 5.77
CA ALA A 137 4.68 -9.49 4.62
C ALA A 137 6.16 -9.10 4.60
N GLY A 138 6.60 -8.40 5.65
CA GLY A 138 7.96 -7.93 5.77
C GLY A 138 8.98 -9.07 5.77
N LEU A 139 8.69 -10.18 6.46
CA LEU A 139 9.59 -11.34 6.51
C LEU A 139 9.66 -12.07 5.16
N LEU A 140 8.53 -12.31 4.51
CA LEU A 140 8.48 -12.99 3.21
C LEU A 140 9.08 -12.13 2.10
N GLY A 141 8.74 -10.85 2.05
CA GLY A 141 9.30 -9.89 1.10
C GLY A 141 10.83 -9.77 1.25
N TRP A 142 11.31 -9.67 2.50
CA TRP A 142 12.75 -9.66 2.78
C TRP A 142 13.44 -10.95 2.30
N ALA A 143 12.86 -12.12 2.58
CA ALA A 143 13.42 -13.40 2.12
C ALA A 143 13.44 -13.50 0.58
N ILE A 144 12.43 -12.96 -0.10
CA ILE A 144 12.37 -12.92 -1.56
C ILE A 144 13.44 -11.99 -2.13
N ASN A 145 13.62 -10.80 -1.54
CA ASN A 145 14.67 -9.87 -1.96
C ASN A 145 16.07 -10.48 -1.79
N ILE A 146 16.29 -11.26 -0.72
CA ILE A 146 17.52 -12.05 -0.56
C ILE A 146 17.67 -13.05 -1.70
N SER A 147 16.65 -13.86 -1.99
CA SER A 147 16.68 -14.84 -3.08
C SER A 147 17.05 -14.17 -4.42
N LEU A 148 16.42 -13.04 -4.74
CA LEU A 148 16.71 -12.25 -5.94
C LEU A 148 18.15 -11.71 -5.94
N ALA A 149 18.63 -11.17 -4.82
CA ALA A 149 20.01 -10.67 -4.71
C ALA A 149 21.07 -11.74 -4.99
N PHE A 150 20.81 -12.98 -4.56
CA PHE A 150 21.69 -14.11 -4.84
C PHE A 150 21.57 -14.64 -6.28
N CYS A 151 20.46 -14.38 -6.99
CA CYS A 151 20.18 -14.97 -8.30
C CYS A 151 20.21 -13.97 -9.48
N MET A 152 20.41 -12.68 -9.24
CA MET A 152 20.31 -11.64 -10.28
C MET A 152 21.52 -11.54 -11.22
N GLY A 153 22.65 -12.17 -10.90
CA GLY A 153 23.92 -12.01 -11.62
C GLY A 153 24.70 -10.75 -11.23
N THR A 154 25.89 -10.60 -11.82
CA THR A 154 26.84 -9.52 -11.49
C THR A 154 26.75 -8.32 -12.42
N ASP A 155 26.16 -8.46 -13.61
CA ASP A 155 25.95 -7.37 -14.55
C ASP A 155 24.69 -6.57 -14.21
N LEU A 156 24.83 -5.73 -13.19
CA LEU A 156 23.75 -4.87 -12.71
C LEU A 156 23.37 -3.79 -13.73
N THR A 157 24.28 -3.42 -14.65
CA THR A 157 24.02 -2.36 -15.62
C THR A 157 23.06 -2.85 -16.70
N SER A 158 23.26 -4.06 -17.24
CA SER A 158 22.29 -4.63 -18.19
C SER A 158 20.93 -4.89 -17.53
N LEU A 159 20.94 -5.29 -16.26
CA LEU A 159 19.71 -5.56 -15.50
C LEU A 159 18.88 -4.30 -15.27
N VAL A 160 19.51 -3.20 -14.82
CA VAL A 160 18.84 -1.91 -14.56
C VAL A 160 18.34 -1.26 -15.84
N ASN A 161 19.02 -1.47 -16.97
CA ASN A 161 18.58 -0.97 -18.28
C ASN A 161 17.51 -1.87 -18.94
N SER A 162 17.17 -3.01 -18.34
CA SER A 162 16.09 -3.86 -18.84
C SER A 162 14.73 -3.19 -18.62
N PRO A 163 13.78 -3.29 -19.57
CA PRO A 163 12.42 -2.77 -19.37
C PRO A 163 11.71 -3.36 -18.15
N GLN A 164 12.06 -4.59 -17.77
CA GLN A 164 11.48 -5.32 -16.64
C GLN A 164 12.57 -6.13 -15.92
N PRO A 165 13.32 -5.52 -14.98
CA PRO A 165 14.48 -6.16 -14.34
C PRO A 165 14.14 -7.50 -13.66
N MET A 166 13.01 -7.58 -12.95
CA MET A 166 12.59 -8.83 -12.31
C MET A 166 12.28 -9.94 -13.33
N ALA A 167 11.65 -9.60 -14.46
CA ALA A 167 11.40 -10.56 -15.54
C ALA A 167 12.71 -11.06 -16.15
N GLN A 168 13.71 -10.17 -16.25
CA GLN A 168 15.04 -10.53 -16.76
C GLN A 168 15.76 -11.51 -15.83
N ILE A 169 15.67 -11.34 -14.51
CA ILE A 169 16.20 -12.31 -13.54
C ILE A 169 15.57 -13.68 -13.77
N PHE A 170 14.23 -13.73 -13.89
CA PHE A 170 13.54 -14.98 -14.15
C PHE A 170 13.91 -15.59 -15.50
N LEU A 171 14.09 -14.76 -16.54
CA LEU A 171 14.52 -15.21 -17.86
C LEU A 171 15.91 -15.86 -17.82
N ASN A 172 16.84 -15.25 -17.09
CA ASN A 172 18.19 -15.77 -16.91
C ASN A 172 18.20 -17.09 -16.13
N SER A 173 17.28 -17.28 -15.18
CA SER A 173 17.22 -18.47 -14.33
C SER A 173 16.38 -19.62 -14.90
N PHE A 174 15.18 -19.34 -15.40
CA PHE A 174 14.19 -20.36 -15.83
C PHE A 174 14.09 -20.51 -17.35
N GLY A 175 14.77 -19.67 -18.12
CA GLY A 175 14.57 -19.57 -19.57
C GLY A 175 13.20 -19.02 -19.95
N GLN A 176 12.94 -18.91 -21.25
CA GLN A 176 11.75 -18.23 -21.78
C GLN A 176 10.44 -18.88 -21.32
N THR A 177 10.32 -20.21 -21.46
CA THR A 177 9.09 -20.92 -21.14
C THR A 177 8.74 -20.85 -19.65
N GLY A 178 9.71 -21.11 -18.77
CA GLY A 178 9.49 -21.06 -17.32
C GLY A 178 9.14 -19.65 -16.86
N THR A 179 9.82 -18.64 -17.42
CA THR A 179 9.53 -17.23 -17.14
C THR A 179 8.12 -16.85 -17.55
N LEU A 180 7.67 -17.21 -18.76
CA LEU A 180 6.31 -16.88 -19.22
C LEU A 180 5.24 -17.51 -18.33
N VAL A 181 5.44 -18.74 -17.85
CA VAL A 181 4.52 -19.40 -16.91
C VAL A 181 4.47 -18.63 -15.59
N ILE A 182 5.61 -18.35 -14.97
CA ILE A 182 5.69 -17.60 -13.70
C ILE A 182 5.10 -16.20 -13.87
N TRP A 183 5.45 -15.51 -14.95
CA TRP A 183 4.98 -14.16 -15.25
C TRP A 183 3.47 -14.10 -15.46
N SER A 184 2.87 -15.16 -16.03
CA SER A 184 1.41 -15.27 -16.15
C SER A 184 0.73 -15.29 -14.77
N PHE A 185 1.29 -16.01 -13.80
CA PHE A 185 0.79 -16.00 -12.42
C PHE A 185 1.00 -14.65 -11.74
N VAL A 186 2.11 -13.95 -11.99
CA VAL A 186 2.35 -12.59 -11.51
C VAL A 186 1.28 -11.62 -12.03
N VAL A 187 0.94 -11.70 -13.32
CA VAL A 187 -0.11 -10.87 -13.93
C VAL A 187 -1.49 -11.17 -13.33
N ILE A 188 -1.82 -12.45 -13.09
CA ILE A 188 -3.06 -12.83 -12.41
C ILE A 188 -3.09 -12.27 -10.98
N GLY A 189 -1.97 -12.37 -10.25
CA GLY A 189 -1.83 -11.80 -8.91
C GLY A 189 -2.06 -10.29 -8.88
N GLN A 190 -1.51 -9.56 -9.86
CA GLN A 190 -1.72 -8.13 -10.03
C GLN A 190 -3.19 -7.76 -10.27
N TYR A 191 -3.89 -8.53 -11.11
CA TYR A 191 -5.32 -8.32 -11.33
C TYR A 191 -6.15 -8.52 -10.05
N MET A 192 -5.81 -9.54 -9.25
CA MET A 192 -6.48 -9.82 -7.98
C MET A 192 -6.21 -8.76 -6.90
N MET A 193 -5.01 -8.17 -6.90
CA MET A 193 -4.70 -7.02 -6.07
C MET A 193 -5.57 -5.82 -6.47
N GLY A 194 -5.62 -5.49 -7.77
CA GLY A 194 -6.43 -4.38 -8.27
C GLY A 194 -7.91 -4.52 -7.94
N SER A 195 -8.49 -5.72 -8.07
CA SER A 195 -9.89 -5.96 -7.69
C SER A 195 -10.15 -5.77 -6.20
N SER A 196 -9.20 -6.18 -5.36
CA SER A 196 -9.26 -5.98 -3.90
C SER A 196 -9.20 -4.50 -3.52
N MET A 197 -8.35 -3.71 -4.20
CA MET A 197 -8.28 -2.26 -3.98
C MET A 197 -9.58 -1.56 -4.38
N VAL A 198 -10.18 -1.93 -5.52
CA VAL A 198 -11.47 -1.38 -5.96
C VAL A 198 -12.58 -1.68 -4.93
N LEU A 199 -12.57 -2.87 -4.34
CA LEU A 199 -13.52 -3.22 -3.28
C LEU A 199 -13.34 -2.33 -2.04
N ALA A 200 -12.11 -2.13 -1.57
CA ALA A 200 -11.83 -1.27 -0.41
C ALA A 200 -12.21 0.20 -0.67
N THR A 201 -11.75 0.76 -1.80
CA THR A 201 -12.00 2.18 -2.14
C THR A 201 -13.48 2.45 -2.38
N SER A 202 -14.23 1.52 -2.99
CA SER A 202 -15.67 1.69 -3.20
C SER A 202 -16.47 1.69 -1.89
N ARG A 203 -16.02 0.94 -0.88
CA ARG A 203 -16.60 0.96 0.49
C ARG A 203 -16.28 2.25 1.22
N GLN A 204 -15.04 2.74 1.15
CA GLN A 204 -14.69 4.06 1.71
C GLN A 204 -15.52 5.17 1.06
N THR A 205 -15.62 5.15 -0.28
CA THR A 205 -16.44 6.09 -1.06
C THR A 205 -17.90 6.02 -0.64
N PHE A 206 -18.44 4.82 -0.40
CA PHE A 206 -19.81 4.64 0.07
C PHE A 206 -20.04 5.21 1.47
N ALA A 207 -19.09 5.02 2.41
CA ALA A 207 -19.18 5.61 3.74
C ALA A 207 -19.17 7.15 3.67
N PHE A 208 -18.28 7.74 2.87
CA PHE A 208 -18.28 9.19 2.64
C PHE A 208 -19.56 9.68 1.94
N ALA A 209 -20.09 8.93 0.97
CA ALA A 209 -21.35 9.27 0.30
C ALA A 209 -22.55 9.18 1.25
N ARG A 210 -22.59 8.21 2.17
CA ARG A 210 -23.61 8.10 3.23
C ARG A 210 -23.60 9.34 4.11
N ASP A 211 -22.42 9.80 4.48
CA ASP A 211 -22.24 10.97 5.34
C ASP A 211 -22.33 12.28 4.53
N GLY A 212 -22.72 12.22 3.26
CA GLY A 212 -22.94 13.36 2.36
C GLY A 212 -21.68 14.01 1.80
N ALA A 213 -20.48 13.57 2.20
CA ALA A 213 -19.20 14.27 2.03
C ALA A 213 -18.74 14.38 0.57
N LEU A 214 -19.30 13.57 -0.33
CA LEU A 214 -18.92 13.56 -1.73
C LEU A 214 -19.88 14.35 -2.64
N PRO A 215 -19.38 14.94 -3.74
CA PRO A 215 -20.24 15.42 -4.80
C PRO A 215 -21.09 14.26 -5.33
N PHE A 216 -22.37 14.52 -5.60
CA PHE A 216 -23.34 13.49 -6.03
C PHE A 216 -23.57 12.37 -5.00
N SER A 217 -23.34 12.63 -3.70
CA SER A 217 -23.57 11.69 -2.59
C SER A 217 -24.94 10.99 -2.64
N SER A 218 -26.00 11.70 -3.05
CA SER A 218 -27.36 11.14 -3.21
C SER A 218 -27.45 10.02 -4.27
N ILE A 219 -26.64 10.09 -5.33
CA ILE A 219 -26.56 9.06 -6.38
C ILE A 219 -25.60 7.95 -5.93
N LEU A 220 -24.47 8.33 -5.35
CA LEU A 220 -23.41 7.41 -4.93
C LEU A 220 -23.84 6.51 -3.76
N TYR A 221 -24.62 7.01 -2.82
CA TYR A 221 -25.11 6.26 -1.66
C TYR A 221 -26.18 5.20 -2.01
N CYS A 222 -26.63 5.12 -3.27
CA CYS A 222 -27.64 4.14 -3.64
C CYS A 222 -27.09 2.71 -3.66
N MET A 223 -27.68 1.82 -2.87
CA MET A 223 -27.35 0.40 -2.83
C MET A 223 -28.23 -0.39 -3.81
N ASN A 224 -27.63 -1.31 -4.55
CA ASN A 224 -28.38 -2.19 -5.45
C ASN A 224 -29.19 -3.19 -4.63
N ARG A 225 -30.52 -3.21 -4.82
CA ARG A 225 -31.46 -4.06 -4.08
C ARG A 225 -31.29 -5.56 -4.35
N PHE A 226 -30.72 -5.94 -5.49
CA PHE A 226 -30.55 -7.35 -5.86
C PHE A 226 -29.23 -7.92 -5.32
N THR A 227 -28.14 -7.18 -5.46
CA THR A 227 -26.81 -7.65 -5.05
C THR A 227 -26.42 -7.24 -3.63
N GLY A 228 -27.11 -6.27 -3.03
CA GLY A 228 -26.75 -5.70 -1.72
C GLY A 228 -25.43 -4.93 -1.74
N THR A 229 -24.94 -4.53 -2.93
CA THR A 229 -23.63 -3.87 -3.10
C THR A 229 -23.77 -2.44 -3.63
N PRO A 230 -22.85 -1.52 -3.29
CA PRO A 230 -22.87 -0.13 -3.75
C PRO A 230 -22.30 0.00 -5.18
N VAL A 231 -23.03 -0.50 -6.18
CA VAL A 231 -22.57 -0.55 -7.59
C VAL A 231 -22.22 0.85 -8.13
N ASN A 232 -22.93 1.90 -7.71
CA ASN A 232 -22.66 3.27 -8.15
C ASN A 232 -21.30 3.78 -7.68
N THR A 233 -20.89 3.48 -6.44
CA THR A 233 -19.56 3.88 -5.94
C THR A 233 -18.45 3.08 -6.61
N VAL A 234 -18.68 1.80 -6.94
CA VAL A 234 -17.74 0.98 -7.70
C VAL A 234 -17.45 1.62 -9.06
N TRP A 235 -18.49 1.94 -9.84
CA TRP A 235 -18.29 2.58 -11.15
C TRP A 235 -17.67 3.97 -11.05
N PHE A 236 -18.05 4.76 -10.04
CA PHE A 236 -17.42 6.06 -9.79
C PHE A 236 -15.91 5.91 -9.57
N VAL A 237 -15.49 5.02 -8.67
CA VAL A 237 -14.08 4.74 -8.40
C VAL A 237 -13.38 4.22 -9.66
N VAL A 238 -13.97 3.28 -10.40
CA VAL A 238 -13.39 2.73 -11.62
C VAL A 238 -13.18 3.82 -12.68
N VAL A 239 -14.15 4.71 -12.89
CA VAL A 239 -14.06 5.80 -13.87
C VAL A 239 -12.97 6.80 -13.46
N ILE A 240 -12.92 7.23 -12.20
CA ILE A 240 -11.88 8.14 -11.71
C ILE A 240 -10.49 7.49 -11.80
N SER A 241 -10.36 6.23 -11.40
CA SER A 241 -9.10 5.47 -11.53
C SER A 241 -8.68 5.30 -13.00
N ALA A 242 -9.63 5.08 -13.92
CA ALA A 242 -9.34 5.00 -15.35
C ALA A 242 -8.85 6.35 -15.91
N LEU A 243 -9.48 7.46 -15.49
CA LEU A 243 -9.04 8.82 -15.86
C LEU A 243 -7.64 9.14 -15.33
N LEU A 244 -7.33 8.76 -14.09
CA LEU A 244 -5.97 8.85 -13.55
C LEU A 244 -5.01 7.92 -14.30
N GLY A 245 -5.47 6.74 -14.70
CA GLY A 245 -4.70 5.80 -15.52
C GLY A 245 -4.31 6.37 -16.90
N LEU A 246 -5.08 7.31 -17.46
CA LEU A 246 -4.70 8.01 -18.70
C LEU A 246 -3.42 8.85 -18.54
N LEU A 247 -3.00 9.19 -17.31
CA LEU A 247 -1.70 9.82 -17.07
C LEU A 247 -0.52 8.94 -17.52
N SER A 248 -0.72 7.62 -17.66
CA SER A 248 0.28 6.73 -18.25
C SER A 248 0.63 7.09 -19.69
N LEU A 249 -0.28 7.74 -20.42
CA LEU A 249 -0.05 8.24 -21.78
C LEU A 249 0.81 9.52 -21.80
N ALA A 250 0.92 10.23 -20.67
CA ALA A 250 1.70 11.46 -20.56
C ALA A 250 3.21 11.19 -20.36
N GLY A 251 3.60 9.94 -20.11
CA GLY A 251 4.99 9.50 -19.99
C GLY A 251 5.32 8.90 -18.63
N THR A 252 6.49 8.26 -18.54
CA THR A 252 6.93 7.49 -17.36
C THR A 252 7.00 8.31 -16.08
N GLN A 253 7.33 9.61 -16.17
CA GLN A 253 7.39 10.49 -15.01
C GLN A 253 6.00 10.80 -14.43
N ALA A 254 5.00 11.01 -15.28
CA ALA A 254 3.62 11.21 -14.83
C ALA A 254 3.09 9.95 -14.15
N THR A 255 3.38 8.78 -14.72
CA THR A 255 3.05 7.48 -14.09
C THR A 255 3.74 7.32 -12.74
N ASN A 256 5.05 7.56 -12.66
CA ASN A 256 5.82 7.47 -11.41
C ASN A 256 5.24 8.38 -10.32
N ALA A 257 4.86 9.61 -10.67
CA ALA A 257 4.28 10.55 -9.72
C ALA A 257 2.98 10.01 -9.09
N VAL A 258 2.13 9.31 -9.87
CA VAL A 258 0.90 8.70 -9.32
C VAL A 258 1.23 7.62 -8.28
N PHE A 259 2.23 6.77 -8.56
CA PHE A 259 2.67 5.73 -7.62
C PHE A 259 3.34 6.28 -6.35
N VAL A 260 4.09 7.37 -6.46
CA VAL A 260 4.67 8.01 -5.28
C VAL A 260 3.57 8.70 -4.46
N VAL A 261 2.63 9.39 -5.11
CA VAL A 261 1.50 10.04 -4.43
C VAL A 261 0.61 9.05 -3.69
N SER A 262 0.44 7.80 -4.18
CA SER A 262 -0.35 6.80 -3.45
C SER A 262 0.26 6.45 -2.09
N VAL A 263 1.59 6.46 -1.97
CA VAL A 263 2.28 6.21 -0.70
C VAL A 263 2.30 7.47 0.17
N THR A 264 2.71 8.60 -0.39
CA THR A 264 2.83 9.84 0.40
C THR A 264 1.47 10.37 0.86
N GLY A 265 0.42 10.22 0.04
CA GLY A 265 -0.94 10.59 0.43
C GLY A 265 -1.47 9.74 1.59
N LEU A 266 -1.16 8.44 1.58
CA LEU A 266 -1.50 7.52 2.67
C LEU A 266 -0.75 7.89 3.95
N TYR A 267 0.54 8.23 3.85
CA TYR A 267 1.35 8.65 4.98
C TYR A 267 0.84 9.94 5.61
N VAL A 268 0.47 10.94 4.79
CA VAL A 268 -0.18 12.16 5.27
C VAL A 268 -1.47 11.82 6.04
N ALA A 269 -2.32 10.93 5.52
CA ALA A 269 -3.54 10.51 6.21
C ALA A 269 -3.26 9.81 7.56
N TYR A 270 -2.25 8.93 7.62
CA TYR A 270 -1.85 8.25 8.85
C TYR A 270 -1.20 9.19 9.86
N VAL A 271 -0.33 10.10 9.40
CA VAL A 271 0.32 11.12 10.25
C VAL A 271 -0.76 11.97 10.91
N ILE A 272 -1.74 12.48 10.15
CA ILE A 272 -2.84 13.27 10.70
C ILE A 272 -3.63 12.45 11.73
N SER A 273 -4.02 11.23 11.39
CA SER A 273 -4.82 10.36 12.26
C SER A 273 -4.12 10.03 13.58
N ILE A 274 -2.82 9.72 13.54
CA ILE A 274 -2.02 9.44 14.73
C ILE A 274 -1.78 10.72 15.55
N ALA A 275 -1.48 11.83 14.89
CA ALA A 275 -1.18 13.10 15.55
C ALA A 275 -2.40 13.66 16.29
N VAL A 276 -3.60 13.58 15.69
CA VAL A 276 -4.85 14.07 16.30
C VAL A 276 -5.11 13.42 17.67
N ARG A 277 -4.75 12.14 17.83
CA ARG A 277 -4.88 11.43 19.11
C ARG A 277 -4.05 12.04 20.25
N PHE A 278 -2.95 12.73 19.95
CA PHE A 278 -2.06 13.29 20.97
C PHE A 278 -2.08 14.82 21.04
N ILE A 279 -2.42 15.50 19.96
CA ILE A 279 -2.42 16.97 19.88
C ILE A 279 -3.70 17.56 20.46
N PHE A 280 -4.86 16.97 20.15
CA PHE A 280 -6.15 17.49 20.58
C PHE A 280 -6.65 16.77 21.82
N LYS A 281 -7.40 17.50 22.67
CA LYS A 281 -8.18 16.87 23.74
C LYS A 281 -9.20 15.94 23.09
N ASN A 282 -9.19 14.69 23.50
CA ASN A 282 -10.11 13.66 23.02
C ASN A 282 -10.50 12.74 24.18
N ASP A 283 -11.67 12.11 24.05
CA ASP A 283 -12.17 11.12 25.01
C ASP A 283 -11.67 9.72 24.64
N PHE A 284 -10.37 9.57 24.37
CA PHE A 284 -9.80 8.28 23.99
C PHE A 284 -9.91 7.27 25.13
N ARG A 285 -10.62 6.17 24.86
CA ARG A 285 -10.73 5.03 25.76
C ARG A 285 -9.88 3.88 25.22
N PRO A 286 -8.92 3.35 26.01
CA PRO A 286 -8.20 2.13 25.66
C PRO A 286 -9.13 0.98 25.26
N GLY A 287 -8.91 0.41 24.07
CA GLY A 287 -9.56 -0.84 23.65
C GLY A 287 -8.88 -2.08 24.24
N SER A 288 -9.40 -3.26 23.89
CA SER A 288 -8.81 -4.56 24.28
C SER A 288 -7.36 -4.72 23.79
N PHE A 289 -7.02 -4.12 22.65
CA PHE A 289 -5.65 -3.94 22.18
C PHE A 289 -5.13 -2.56 22.58
N ASN A 290 -4.07 -2.51 23.40
CA ASN A 290 -3.42 -1.26 23.80
C ASN A 290 -1.91 -1.45 23.96
N LEU A 291 -1.13 -0.50 23.43
CA LEU A 291 0.32 -0.43 23.56
C LEU A 291 0.79 0.15 24.91
N GLY A 292 -0.13 0.62 25.76
CA GLY A 292 0.14 1.17 27.08
C GLY A 292 1.11 2.34 27.03
N ILE A 293 2.18 2.27 27.83
CA ILE A 293 3.23 3.29 27.90
C ILE A 293 3.99 3.46 26.58
N PHE A 294 4.02 2.43 25.73
CA PHE A 294 4.71 2.49 24.44
C PHE A 294 3.88 3.19 23.36
N SER A 295 2.62 3.55 23.66
CA SER A 295 1.73 4.16 22.70
C SER A 295 2.24 5.51 22.17
N LEU A 296 2.80 6.36 23.05
CA LEU A 296 3.36 7.65 22.66
C LEU A 296 4.73 7.52 21.96
N PRO A 297 5.72 6.76 22.48
CA PRO A 297 6.98 6.55 21.77
C PRO A 297 6.82 5.96 20.37
N ILE A 298 5.95 4.95 20.21
CA ILE A 298 5.70 4.32 18.91
C ILE A 298 5.04 5.34 17.97
N ALA A 299 4.04 6.08 18.43
CA ALA A 299 3.40 7.12 17.62
C ALA A 299 4.39 8.20 17.17
N ALA A 300 5.26 8.68 18.06
CA ALA A 300 6.26 9.70 17.72
C ALA A 300 7.27 9.19 16.68
N ILE A 301 7.74 7.95 16.82
CA ILE A 301 8.65 7.33 15.85
C ILE A 301 7.95 7.17 14.49
N SER A 302 6.72 6.64 14.47
CA SER A 302 5.96 6.44 13.24
C SER A 302 5.68 7.76 12.51
N VAL A 303 5.21 8.78 13.23
CA VAL A 303 4.94 10.11 12.63
C VAL A 303 6.23 10.74 12.10
N SER A 304 7.33 10.67 12.86
CA SER A 304 8.61 11.25 12.43
C SER A 304 9.16 10.54 11.20
N PHE A 305 9.07 9.20 11.15
CA PHE A 305 9.52 8.39 10.03
C PHE A 305 8.69 8.66 8.76
N MET A 306 7.36 8.66 8.87
CA MET A 306 6.48 8.92 7.72
C MET A 306 6.68 10.34 7.18
N ALA A 307 6.73 11.35 8.05
CA ALA A 307 6.99 12.73 7.64
C ALA A 307 8.36 12.91 6.98
N PHE A 308 9.39 12.21 7.50
CA PHE A 308 10.72 12.22 6.88
C PHE A 308 10.71 11.57 5.49
N MET A 309 10.04 10.44 5.32
CA MET A 309 9.95 9.74 4.03
C MET A 309 9.14 10.53 3.00
N ASP A 310 8.07 11.23 3.40
CA ASP A 310 7.33 12.13 2.50
C ASP A 310 8.23 13.24 1.94
N ILE A 311 9.13 13.79 2.78
CA ILE A 311 10.12 14.76 2.34
C ILE A 311 11.11 14.12 1.37
N VAL A 312 11.64 12.92 1.67
CA VAL A 312 12.59 12.22 0.80
C VAL A 312 11.98 11.90 -0.56
N PHE A 313 10.75 11.38 -0.60
CA PHE A 313 10.05 11.02 -1.84
C PHE A 313 9.54 12.22 -2.65
N SER A 314 9.61 13.42 -2.07
CA SER A 314 9.39 14.67 -2.80
C SER A 314 10.58 15.03 -3.71
N PHE A 315 11.76 14.46 -3.49
CA PHE A 315 12.92 14.69 -4.35
C PHE A 315 12.91 13.81 -5.61
N PRO A 316 13.56 14.26 -6.69
CA PRO A 316 13.76 13.45 -7.88
C PRO A 316 14.68 12.24 -7.63
N THR A 317 14.52 11.21 -8.45
CA THR A 317 15.33 9.98 -8.40
C THR A 317 16.80 10.24 -8.72
N THR A 318 17.12 11.33 -9.43
CA THR A 318 18.49 11.78 -9.71
C THR A 318 18.67 13.25 -9.33
N PRO A 319 19.87 13.70 -8.91
CA PRO A 319 20.09 15.08 -8.45
C PRO A 319 20.11 16.09 -9.60
N GLN A 320 20.45 15.67 -10.82
CA GLN A 320 20.46 16.51 -12.01
C GLN A 320 19.23 16.19 -12.87
N THR A 321 18.14 16.92 -12.66
CA THR A 321 16.90 16.75 -13.42
C THR A 321 16.55 17.99 -14.23
N SER A 322 16.21 17.77 -15.49
CA SER A 322 15.52 18.77 -16.32
C SER A 322 14.06 18.90 -15.89
N THR A 323 13.39 19.97 -16.31
CA THR A 323 11.94 20.15 -16.06
C THR A 323 11.13 18.93 -16.52
N SER A 324 11.51 18.28 -17.63
CA SER A 324 10.85 17.06 -18.12
C SER A 324 11.04 15.84 -17.22
N ASN A 325 12.09 15.81 -16.39
CA ASN A 325 12.50 14.67 -15.56
C ASN A 325 12.35 14.94 -14.06
N MET A 326 11.70 16.04 -13.68
CA MET A 326 11.47 16.39 -12.28
C MET A 326 10.42 15.46 -11.66
N ASN A 327 10.54 15.20 -10.36
CA ASN A 327 9.49 14.53 -9.61
C ASN A 327 8.35 15.51 -9.31
N TYR A 328 7.19 15.28 -9.94
CA TYR A 328 6.00 16.14 -9.79
C TYR A 328 5.10 15.76 -8.61
N THR A 329 5.50 14.81 -7.76
CA THR A 329 4.73 14.34 -6.60
C THR A 329 4.27 15.49 -5.72
N VAL A 330 5.15 16.44 -5.38
CA VAL A 330 4.80 17.59 -4.53
C VAL A 330 3.68 18.42 -5.14
N VAL A 331 3.72 18.63 -6.45
CA VAL A 331 2.71 19.42 -7.17
C VAL A 331 1.38 18.68 -7.19
N VAL A 332 1.40 17.37 -7.44
CA VAL A 332 0.19 16.55 -7.47
C VAL A 332 -0.41 16.43 -6.07
N LEU A 333 0.39 16.08 -5.06
CA LEU A 333 -0.04 15.99 -3.67
C LEU A 333 -0.57 17.33 -3.15
N GLY A 334 0.18 18.41 -3.37
CA GLY A 334 -0.23 19.76 -2.99
C GLY A 334 -1.52 20.19 -3.70
N GLY A 335 -1.65 19.88 -4.99
CA GLY A 335 -2.86 20.14 -5.77
C GLY A 335 -4.07 19.38 -5.22
N VAL A 336 -3.92 18.10 -4.90
CA VAL A 336 -4.98 17.28 -4.29
C VAL A 336 -5.38 17.84 -2.92
N LEU A 337 -4.42 18.15 -2.05
CA LEU A 337 -4.72 18.73 -0.74
C LEU A 337 -5.42 20.09 -0.84
N VAL A 338 -4.99 20.95 -1.76
CA VAL A 338 -5.66 22.23 -2.02
C VAL A 338 -7.08 22.01 -2.52
N LEU A 339 -7.30 21.10 -3.47
CA LEU A 339 -8.65 20.77 -3.97
C LEU A 339 -9.54 20.24 -2.85
N SER A 340 -9.01 19.39 -1.96
CA SER A 340 -9.73 18.88 -0.79
C SER A 340 -10.11 20.00 0.18
N VAL A 341 -9.20 20.94 0.47
CA VAL A 341 -9.49 22.09 1.34
C VAL A 341 -10.51 23.03 0.69
N VAL A 342 -10.36 23.30 -0.62
CA VAL A 342 -11.32 24.12 -1.38
C VAL A 342 -12.70 23.48 -1.39
N TRP A 343 -12.79 22.16 -1.57
CA TRP A 343 -14.04 21.41 -1.46
C TRP A 343 -14.64 21.54 -0.06
N TYR A 344 -13.84 21.32 0.98
CA TYR A 344 -14.27 21.42 2.37
C TYR A 344 -14.87 22.79 2.72
N TYR A 345 -14.23 23.89 2.27
CA TYR A 345 -14.69 25.27 2.49
C TYR A 345 -15.59 25.83 1.37
N PHE A 346 -16.06 25.00 0.43
CA PHE A 346 -16.80 25.52 -0.72
C PHE A 346 -18.09 26.24 -0.26
N PRO A 347 -18.36 27.51 -0.65
CA PRO A 347 -19.32 28.38 0.04
C PRO A 347 -20.80 27.95 0.07
N VAL A 348 -21.17 26.91 -0.67
CA VAL A 348 -22.56 26.42 -0.80
C VAL A 348 -22.68 24.92 -0.56
N TYR A 349 -21.67 24.14 -0.97
CA TYR A 349 -21.68 22.67 -0.93
C TYR A 349 -20.61 22.09 0.00
N GLY A 350 -19.73 22.94 0.54
CA GLY A 350 -18.60 22.52 1.36
C GLY A 350 -19.05 21.94 2.69
N GLU A 351 -18.37 20.86 3.09
CA GLU A 351 -18.69 20.07 4.27
C GLU A 351 -18.76 20.90 5.56
N VAL A 352 -18.00 22.01 5.68
CA VAL A 352 -18.06 22.93 6.83
C VAL A 352 -19.48 23.41 7.16
N HIS A 353 -20.32 23.55 6.14
CA HIS A 353 -21.63 24.16 6.30
C HIS A 353 -22.74 23.17 6.71
N TRP A 354 -22.51 21.87 6.60
CA TRP A 354 -23.57 20.87 6.78
C TRP A 354 -23.10 19.53 7.36
N PHE A 355 -21.80 19.23 7.40
CA PHE A 355 -21.25 17.99 7.95
C PHE A 355 -21.19 18.04 9.48
N THR A 356 -22.01 17.21 10.13
CA THR A 356 -22.11 17.10 11.59
C THR A 356 -21.37 15.90 12.18
N GLY A 357 -20.58 15.19 11.36
CA GLY A 357 -19.87 13.97 11.74
C GLY A 357 -20.55 12.68 11.27
N PRO A 358 -19.96 11.49 11.54
CA PRO A 358 -20.46 10.20 11.08
C PRO A 358 -21.85 9.93 11.67
N ALA A 359 -22.81 9.54 10.83
CA ALA A 359 -24.13 9.17 11.31
C ALA A 359 -24.06 7.86 12.13
N SER A 360 -24.38 7.91 13.43
CA SER A 360 -24.57 6.71 14.26
C SER A 360 -25.78 5.94 13.77
N ASN A 361 -25.59 4.67 13.41
CA ASN A 361 -26.68 3.74 13.09
C ASN A 361 -27.27 3.08 14.35
N VAL A 362 -26.68 3.32 15.53
CA VAL A 362 -27.04 2.61 16.77
C VAL A 362 -28.28 3.23 17.44
N ASP A 363 -28.50 4.53 17.27
CA ASP A 363 -29.55 5.24 18.01
C ASP A 363 -30.92 5.27 17.30
N LYS A 364 -31.03 4.67 16.11
CA LYS A 364 -32.28 4.71 15.32
C LYS A 364 -33.22 3.52 15.56
N GLU A 365 -32.75 2.43 16.16
CA GLU A 365 -33.63 1.29 16.50
C GLU A 365 -34.30 1.45 17.87
N ASP A 366 -33.63 2.10 18.84
CA ASP A 366 -34.17 2.28 20.21
C ASP A 366 -35.21 3.41 20.33
N ALA A 367 -35.42 4.21 19.28
CA ALA A 367 -36.36 5.35 19.30
C ALA A 367 -37.78 5.00 18.81
N THR A 368 -38.07 3.74 18.48
CA THR A 368 -39.37 3.33 17.89
C THR A 368 -40.18 2.28 18.65
N GLU A 369 -39.81 1.93 19.88
CA GLU A 369 -40.76 1.25 20.78
C GLU A 369 -41.51 2.27 21.67
N PRO A 370 -42.79 2.55 21.41
CA PRO A 370 -43.59 3.28 22.38
C PRO A 370 -43.78 2.38 23.60
N ALA A 371 -43.32 2.85 24.76
CA ALA A 371 -43.67 2.30 26.06
C ALA A 371 -45.20 2.27 26.22
N SER A 372 -45.83 1.14 25.90
CA SER A 372 -47.25 0.92 26.16
C SER A 372 -47.46 -0.12 27.26
N ARG A 373 -47.72 0.45 28.45
CA ARG A 373 -48.65 0.01 29.50
C ARG A 373 -48.36 -1.25 30.31
N ASN A 374 -48.01 -0.97 31.57
CA ASN A 374 -48.55 -1.65 32.75
C ASN A 374 -50.07 -1.84 32.65
N SER A 375 -50.51 -3.09 32.83
CA SER A 375 -51.66 -3.47 33.66
C SER A 375 -51.56 -4.94 34.02
#